data_AF-A0A838IBI1-F1
#
_entry.id   AF-A0A838IBI1-F1
#
_cell.length_a   1.000
_cell.length_b   1.000
_cell.length_c   1.000
_cell.angle_alpha   90.00
_cell.angle_beta   90.00
_cell.angle_gamma   90.00
#
_symmetry.space_group_name_H-M   'P 1'
#
loop_
_entity.id
_entity.type
_entity.pdbx_description
1 polymer ?
#
loop_
_entity_poly.entity_id
_entity_poly.type
_entity_poly.pdbx_seq_one_letter_code
_entity_poly.pdbx_strand_id
1 'polypeptide(L)'
;MRSISSVLRRTPRKWWWFAAYCFANAGLFLALVVYAIYFMFNPALQLRIGTEMVFMGPAEIIALSLPLAIAFGVGPLLARKDWAWRYNVGLLCFGIASFYALPFAIAVLAMWVGNDMKRLYHHEAADPTPLPQAL
;
A
#
# COMPACT_ATOMS: atom_id res chain seq x y z
N MET A 1 0.71 23.31 -20.75
CA MET A 1 1.56 22.34 -20.02
C MET A 1 1.74 22.83 -18.59
N ARG A 2 1.04 22.25 -17.60
CA ARG A 2 1.26 22.58 -16.18
C ARG A 2 2.63 22.01 -15.76
N SER A 3 3.53 22.87 -15.27
CA SER A 3 4.87 22.48 -14.82
C SER A 3 4.78 21.42 -13.71
N ILE A 4 5.45 20.28 -13.88
CA ILE A 4 5.55 19.18 -12.88
C ILE A 4 5.99 19.72 -11.50
N SER A 5 6.72 20.84 -11.49
CA SER A 5 7.19 21.52 -10.27
C SER A 5 6.09 22.15 -9.40
N SER A 6 4.88 22.41 -9.92
CA SER A 6 3.76 22.94 -9.12
C SER A 6 2.94 21.83 -8.45
N VAL A 7 2.89 20.63 -9.07
CA VAL A 7 2.23 19.44 -8.50
C VAL A 7 3.03 18.91 -7.29
N LEU A 8 4.36 18.90 -7.39
CA LEU A 8 5.24 18.44 -6.30
C LEU A 8 5.20 19.36 -5.07
N ARG A 9 4.94 20.66 -5.25
CA ARG A 9 4.91 21.66 -4.16
C ARG A 9 3.69 21.55 -3.23
N ARG A 10 2.66 20.79 -3.59
CA ARG A 10 1.48 20.56 -2.75
C ARG A 10 1.32 19.12 -2.25
N THR A 11 2.36 18.30 -2.35
CA THR A 11 2.31 16.96 -1.75
C THR A 11 2.47 17.12 -0.24
N PRO A 12 1.43 16.88 0.58
CA PRO A 12 1.57 17.03 2.02
C PRO A 12 2.65 16.06 2.50
N ARG A 13 3.52 16.49 3.44
CA ARG A 13 4.57 15.64 4.03
C ARG A 13 4.03 14.29 4.53
N LYS A 14 2.74 14.25 4.88
CA LYS A 14 1.96 13.07 5.27
C LYS A 14 1.90 11.98 4.16
N TRP A 15 1.92 12.36 2.89
CA TRP A 15 1.87 11.40 1.77
C TRP A 15 3.15 10.56 1.68
N TRP A 16 4.32 11.17 1.96
CA TRP A 16 5.59 10.45 2.00
C TRP A 16 5.63 9.37 3.08
N TRP A 17 5.05 9.64 4.26
CA TRP A 17 4.94 8.64 5.33
C TRP A 17 4.06 7.45 4.93
N PHE A 18 2.93 7.72 4.27
CA PHE A 18 2.09 6.67 3.71
C PHE A 18 2.81 5.86 2.64
N ALA A 19 3.46 6.52 1.67
CA ALA A 19 4.20 5.83 0.62
C ALA A 19 5.31 4.96 1.20
N ALA A 20 6.07 5.47 2.17
CA ALA A 20 7.11 4.72 2.86
C ALA A 20 6.52 3.49 3.60
N TYR A 21 5.40 3.65 4.29
CA TYR A 21 4.69 2.53 4.94
C TYR A 21 4.23 1.48 3.92
N CYS A 22 3.67 1.89 2.79
CA CYS A 22 3.25 1.00 1.72
C CYS A 22 4.42 0.24 1.11
N PHE A 23 5.52 0.93 0.75
CA PHE A 23 6.71 0.27 0.21
C PHE A 23 7.39 -0.65 1.22
N ALA A 24 7.41 -0.29 2.51
CA ALA A 24 7.94 -1.16 3.55
C ALA A 24 7.13 -2.47 3.67
N ASN A 25 5.79 -2.40 3.66
CA ASN A 25 4.95 -3.59 3.68
C ASN A 25 5.06 -4.39 2.38
N ALA A 26 5.10 -3.72 1.22
CA ALA A 26 5.32 -4.38 -0.06
C ALA A 26 6.64 -5.15 -0.08
N GLY A 27 7.72 -4.55 0.44
CA GLY A 27 9.03 -5.19 0.60
C GLY A 27 8.99 -6.36 1.56
N LEU A 28 8.28 -6.25 2.68
CA LEU A 28 8.10 -7.34 3.66
C LEU A 28 7.39 -8.54 3.02
N PHE A 29 6.28 -8.33 2.31
CA PHE A 29 5.57 -9.40 1.62
C PHE A 29 6.39 -9.99 0.46
N LEU A 30 7.16 -9.17 -0.25
CA LEU A 30 8.09 -9.66 -1.27
C LEU A 30 9.19 -10.53 -0.66
N ALA A 31 9.73 -10.14 0.50
CA ALA A 31 10.71 -10.94 1.24
C ALA A 31 10.12 -12.29 1.68
N LEU A 32 8.84 -12.32 2.09
CA LEU A 32 8.12 -13.57 2.39
C LEU A 32 7.99 -14.47 1.14
N VAL A 33 7.69 -13.89 -0.03
CA VAL A 33 7.65 -14.62 -1.31
C VAL A 33 9.04 -15.21 -1.63
N VAL A 34 10.09 -14.40 -1.56
CA VAL A 34 11.48 -14.87 -1.81
C VAL A 34 11.86 -15.97 -0.82
N TYR A 35 11.51 -15.82 0.46
CA TYR A 35 11.74 -16.83 1.48
C TYR A 35 10.99 -18.15 1.18
N ALA A 36 9.72 -18.07 0.79
CA ALA A 36 8.93 -19.24 0.43
C ALA A 36 9.47 -19.94 -0.82
N ILE A 37 9.91 -19.19 -1.84
CA ILE A 37 10.58 -19.73 -3.04
C ILE A 37 11.89 -20.43 -2.65
N TYR A 38 12.73 -19.78 -1.85
CA TYR A 38 13.97 -20.38 -1.35
C TYR A 38 13.68 -21.70 -0.62
N PHE A 39 12.63 -21.74 0.18
CA PHE A 39 12.21 -22.93 0.91
C PHE A 39 11.64 -24.03 -0.01
N MET A 40 11.00 -23.69 -1.14
CA MET A 40 10.58 -24.67 -2.16
C MET A 40 11.76 -25.41 -2.79
N PHE A 41 12.87 -24.72 -3.02
CA PHE A 41 14.07 -25.32 -3.63
C PHE A 41 15.03 -25.99 -2.64
N ASN A 42 14.75 -25.89 -1.34
CA ASN A 42 15.60 -26.47 -0.28
C ASN A 42 14.81 -27.50 0.56
N PRO A 43 14.62 -28.73 0.06
CA PRO A 43 13.81 -29.77 0.72
C PRO A 43 14.36 -30.18 2.10
N ALA A 44 15.67 -30.03 2.34
CA ALA A 44 16.28 -30.28 3.65
C ALA A 44 15.74 -29.34 4.75
N LEU A 45 15.40 -28.10 4.38
CA LEU A 45 14.76 -27.13 5.27
C LEU A 45 13.27 -27.45 5.46
N GLN A 46 12.60 -27.95 4.42
CA GLN A 46 11.20 -28.39 4.49
C GLN A 46 11.00 -29.51 5.52
N LEU A 47 11.88 -30.51 5.50
CA LEU A 47 11.79 -31.65 6.42
C LEU A 47 12.00 -31.25 7.89
N ARG A 48 12.84 -30.24 8.13
CA ARG A 48 13.24 -29.79 9.47
C ARG A 48 12.22 -28.88 10.14
N ILE A 49 11.46 -28.12 9.35
CA ILE A 49 10.42 -27.18 9.84
C ILE A 49 9.03 -27.80 9.73
N GLY A 50 8.79 -28.69 8.76
CA GLY A 50 7.51 -29.37 8.54
C GLY A 50 7.05 -30.25 9.70
N THR A 51 7.94 -30.61 10.63
CA THR A 51 7.57 -31.30 11.88
C THR A 51 6.99 -30.37 12.95
N GLU A 52 7.19 -29.05 12.87
CA GLU A 52 6.75 -28.10 13.91
C GLU A 52 5.81 -26.98 13.42
N MET A 53 5.80 -26.65 12.13
CA MET A 53 4.91 -25.63 11.56
C MET A 53 4.01 -26.21 10.46
N VAL A 54 2.86 -26.75 10.85
CA VAL A 54 1.88 -27.39 9.95
C VAL A 54 0.88 -26.38 9.33
N PHE A 55 0.93 -25.10 9.68
CA PHE A 55 -0.20 -24.20 9.38
C PHE A 55 -0.28 -23.68 7.93
N MET A 56 0.85 -23.47 7.24
CA MET A 56 0.85 -23.02 5.83
C MET A 56 2.10 -23.52 5.11
N GLY A 57 1.90 -24.16 3.95
CA GLY A 57 3.00 -24.54 3.07
C GLY A 57 3.55 -23.34 2.27
N PRO A 58 4.64 -23.54 1.51
CA PRO A 58 5.31 -22.47 0.78
C PRO A 58 4.43 -21.90 -0.33
N ALA A 59 3.60 -22.74 -0.97
CA ALA A 59 2.70 -22.34 -2.03
C ALA A 59 1.61 -21.40 -1.51
N GLU A 60 1.07 -21.68 -0.33
CA GLU A 60 0.06 -20.87 0.35
C GLU A 60 0.64 -19.51 0.78
N ILE A 61 1.87 -19.50 1.29
CA ILE A 61 2.58 -18.27 1.64
C ILE A 61 2.75 -17.39 0.39
N ILE A 62 3.13 -17.96 -0.74
CA ILE A 62 3.26 -17.22 -2.02
C ILE A 62 1.90 -16.72 -2.48
N ALA A 63 0.88 -17.58 -2.47
CA ALA A 63 -0.47 -17.24 -2.94
C ALA A 63 -1.10 -16.08 -2.15
N LEU A 64 -0.79 -15.96 -0.85
CA LEU A 64 -1.25 -14.85 -0.02
C LEU A 64 -0.34 -13.62 -0.11
N SER A 65 0.98 -13.82 0.02
CA SER A 65 1.94 -12.71 0.14
C SER A 65 2.13 -11.96 -1.17
N LEU A 66 2.06 -12.65 -2.32
CA LEU A 66 2.32 -12.01 -3.61
C LEU A 66 1.23 -10.98 -4.00
N PRO A 67 -0.08 -11.29 -3.94
CA PRO A 67 -1.12 -10.28 -4.15
C PRO A 67 -1.04 -9.12 -3.16
N LEU A 68 -0.68 -9.40 -1.90
CA LEU A 68 -0.49 -8.38 -0.88
C LEU A 68 0.68 -7.45 -1.22
N ALA A 69 1.83 -8.00 -1.61
CA ALA A 69 2.99 -7.22 -2.06
C ALA A 69 2.61 -6.28 -3.21
N ILE A 70 1.86 -6.79 -4.19
CA ILE A 70 1.37 -6.00 -5.33
C ILE A 70 0.39 -4.92 -4.87
N ALA A 71 -0.58 -5.26 -4.02
CA ALA A 71 -1.57 -4.31 -3.53
C ALA A 71 -0.91 -3.14 -2.79
N PHE A 72 0.02 -3.44 -1.86
CA PHE A 72 0.76 -2.42 -1.13
C PHE A 72 1.72 -1.62 -2.04
N GLY A 73 2.33 -2.25 -3.04
CA GLY A 73 3.22 -1.58 -3.99
C GLY A 73 2.51 -0.65 -4.98
N VAL A 74 1.30 -1.03 -5.42
CA VAL A 74 0.49 -0.25 -6.37
C VAL A 74 -0.25 0.89 -5.68
N GLY A 75 -0.64 0.73 -4.41
CA GLY A 75 -1.35 1.76 -3.62
C GLY A 75 -0.84 3.20 -3.81
N PRO A 76 0.45 3.49 -3.57
CA PRO A 76 0.99 4.85 -3.74
C PRO A 76 1.13 5.31 -5.20
N LEU A 77 1.08 4.39 -6.18
CA LEU A 77 1.20 4.69 -7.62
C LEU A 77 -0.14 5.00 -8.28
N LEU A 78 -1.26 4.76 -7.59
CA LEU A 78 -2.59 5.03 -8.10
C LEU A 78 -2.81 6.52 -8.35
N ALA A 79 -3.46 6.85 -9.47
CA ALA A 79 -3.92 8.20 -9.76
C ALA A 79 -4.82 8.69 -8.60
N ARG A 80 -4.71 9.96 -8.22
CA ARG A 80 -5.40 10.53 -7.03
C ARG A 80 -6.88 10.79 -7.28
N LYS A 81 -7.60 9.72 -7.64
CA LYS A 81 -9.05 9.68 -7.82
C LYS A 81 -9.74 9.24 -6.53
N ASP A 82 -11.01 9.59 -6.36
CA ASP A 82 -11.81 9.26 -5.16
C ASP A 82 -11.81 7.77 -4.80
N TRP A 83 -11.79 6.87 -5.80
CA TRP A 83 -11.73 5.44 -5.57
C TRP A 83 -10.37 4.97 -5.01
N ALA A 84 -9.27 5.64 -5.39
CA ALA A 84 -7.94 5.35 -4.88
C ALA A 84 -7.82 5.71 -3.39
N TRP A 85 -8.52 6.76 -2.95
CA TRP A 85 -8.61 7.07 -1.52
C TRP A 85 -9.26 5.91 -0.74
N ARG A 86 -10.40 5.38 -1.21
CA ARG A 86 -11.09 4.24 -0.59
C ARG A 86 -10.22 2.98 -0.58
N TYR A 87 -9.52 2.73 -1.69
CA TYR A 87 -8.58 1.61 -1.80
C TYR A 87 -7.45 1.70 -0.77
N ASN A 88 -6.82 2.87 -0.65
CA ASN A 88 -5.73 3.10 0.30
C ASN A 88 -6.18 3.02 1.76
N VAL A 89 -7.42 3.44 2.07
CA VAL A 89 -8.02 3.22 3.40
C VAL A 89 -8.21 1.73 3.66
N GLY A 90 -8.70 0.95 2.68
CA GLY A 90 -8.84 -0.50 2.79
C GLY A 90 -7.50 -1.21 3.06
N LEU A 91 -6.44 -0.79 2.36
CA LEU A 91 -5.07 -1.26 2.59
C LEU A 91 -4.57 -0.99 4.02
N LEU A 92 -4.85 0.20 4.56
CA LEU A 92 -4.49 0.52 5.94
C LEU A 92 -5.27 -0.32 6.94
N CYS A 93 -6.58 -0.54 6.72
CA CYS A 93 -7.38 -1.44 7.54
C CYS A 93 -6.84 -2.88 7.51
N PHE A 94 -6.39 -3.36 6.35
CA PHE A 94 -5.74 -4.67 6.23
C PHE A 94 -4.42 -4.71 7.02
N GLY A 95 -3.65 -3.61 6.99
CA GLY A 95 -2.44 -3.45 7.80
C GLY A 95 -2.71 -3.49 9.31
N ILE A 96 -3.88 -3.03 9.77
CA ILE A 96 -4.29 -3.11 11.19
C ILE A 96 -4.57 -4.57 11.61
N ALA A 97 -5.12 -5.39 10.70
CA ALA A 97 -5.33 -6.81 10.95
C ALA A 97 -4.00 -7.57 11.15
N SER A 98 -2.90 -7.00 10.65
CA SER A 98 -1.55 -7.48 10.90
C SER A 98 -1.02 -6.93 12.22
N PHE A 99 -1.04 -7.74 13.29
CA PHE A 99 -0.65 -7.33 14.65
C PHE A 99 0.73 -6.65 14.73
N TYR A 100 1.69 -6.98 13.86
CA TYR A 100 3.02 -6.38 13.84
C TYR A 100 3.04 -4.92 13.37
N ALA A 101 2.05 -4.48 12.58
CA ALA A 101 2.00 -3.14 11.98
C ALA A 101 1.04 -2.19 12.71
N LEU A 102 0.37 -2.67 13.77
CA LEU A 102 -0.74 -2.01 14.44
C LEU A 102 -0.46 -0.54 14.86
N PRO A 103 0.62 -0.21 15.60
CA PRO A 103 0.86 1.19 16.01
C PRO A 103 1.13 2.12 14.82
N PHE A 104 1.84 1.63 13.80
CA PHE A 104 2.16 2.41 12.61
C PHE A 104 0.93 2.59 11.71
N ALA A 105 0.15 1.53 11.53
CA ALA A 105 -1.08 1.56 10.73
C ALA A 105 -2.10 2.52 11.34
N ILE A 106 -2.29 2.53 12.66
CA ILE A 106 -3.16 3.49 13.34
C ILE A 106 -2.67 4.92 13.13
N ALA A 107 -1.37 5.17 13.34
CA ALA A 107 -0.80 6.51 13.18
C ALA A 107 -0.98 7.03 11.74
N VAL A 108 -0.71 6.20 10.74
CA VAL A 108 -0.87 6.56 9.32
C VAL A 108 -2.35 6.73 8.97
N LEU A 109 -3.24 5.88 9.47
CA LEU A 109 -4.69 5.98 9.25
C LEU A 109 -5.25 7.28 9.85
N ALA A 110 -4.86 7.65 11.07
CA ALA A 110 -5.25 8.91 11.68
C ALA A 110 -4.82 10.13 10.84
N MET A 111 -3.60 10.08 10.27
CA MET A 111 -3.13 11.11 9.34
C MET A 111 -3.87 11.10 8.00
N TRP A 112 -4.31 9.93 7.53
CA TRP A 112 -4.94 9.73 6.22
C TRP A 112 -6.44 10.04 6.19
N VAL A 113 -7.14 9.84 7.31
CA VAL A 113 -8.58 10.14 7.46
C VAL A 113 -8.84 11.64 7.60
N GLY A 114 -7.82 12.43 7.96
CA GLY A 114 -7.91 13.88 8.08
C GLY A 114 -8.43 14.57 6.81
N ASN A 115 -9.15 15.69 7.02
CA ASN A 115 -9.80 16.46 5.94
C ASN A 115 -8.81 16.93 4.86
N ASP A 116 -7.53 17.12 5.19
CA ASP A 116 -6.47 17.49 4.25
C ASP A 116 -6.30 16.47 3.12
N MET A 117 -6.29 15.18 3.45
CA MET A 117 -6.10 14.12 2.46
C MET A 117 -7.37 13.91 1.65
N LYS A 118 -8.56 13.96 2.28
CA LYS A 118 -9.84 13.90 1.55
C LYS A 118 -9.93 15.01 0.50
N ARG A 119 -9.56 16.25 0.85
CA ARG A 119 -9.54 17.38 -0.10
C ARG A 119 -8.59 17.16 -1.26
N LEU A 120 -7.44 16.51 -1.05
CA LEU A 120 -6.47 16.22 -2.11
C LEU A 120 -7.05 15.28 -3.19
N TYR A 121 -7.77 14.24 -2.78
CA TYR A 121 -8.38 13.28 -3.72
C TYR A 121 -9.68 13.83 -4.35
N HIS A 122 -10.50 14.58 -3.58
CA HIS A 122 -11.74 15.15 -4.09
C HIS A 122 -11.55 16.39 -4.98
N HIS A 123 -10.49 17.20 -4.80
CA HIS A 123 -10.25 18.35 -5.68
C HIS A 123 -9.76 17.96 -7.09
N GLU A 124 -9.13 16.79 -7.27
CA GLU A 124 -8.84 16.29 -8.62
C GLU A 124 -10.08 15.76 -9.33
N ALA A 125 -11.09 15.28 -8.60
CA ALA A 125 -12.39 14.90 -9.18
C ALA A 125 -13.24 16.11 -9.60
N ALA A 126 -12.94 17.30 -9.07
CA ALA A 126 -13.70 18.53 -9.26
C ALA A 126 -13.02 19.56 -10.20
N ASP A 127 -12.22 19.13 -11.18
CA ASP A 127 -11.85 19.96 -12.34
C ASP A 127 -12.77 19.62 -13.53
N PRO A 128 -14.09 19.95 -13.51
CA PRO A 128 -14.81 20.09 -14.77
C PRO A 128 -14.25 21.35 -15.42
N THR A 129 -13.61 21.19 -16.57
CA THR A 129 -13.38 22.18 -17.64
C THR A 129 -13.54 23.65 -17.22
N PRO A 130 -12.51 24.52 -17.34
CA PRO A 130 -12.72 25.95 -17.16
C PRO A 130 -13.86 26.38 -18.09
N LEU A 131 -14.98 26.82 -17.51
CA LEU A 131 -16.07 27.39 -18.29
C LEU A 131 -15.45 28.49 -19.17
N PRO A 132 -15.74 28.52 -20.48
CA PRO A 132 -15.26 29.59 -21.33
C PRO A 132 -15.69 30.90 -20.68
N GLN A 133 -14.73 31.76 -20.36
CA GLN A 133 -15.05 33.13 -19.97
C GLN A 133 -15.66 33.77 -21.21
N ALA A 134 -16.99 33.72 -21.30
CA ALA A 134 -17.74 34.41 -22.32
C ALA A 134 -17.47 35.90 -22.13
N LEU A 135 -16.81 36.46 -23.15
CA LEU A 135 -16.52 37.88 -23.37
C LEU A 135 -17.82 38.70 -23.42
#